data_AF-A0A5B6V5N3-F1
#
_entry.id   AF-A0A5B6V5N3-F1
#
_cell.length_a   1.000
_cell.length_b   1.000
_cell.length_c   1.000
_cell.angle_alpha   90.00
_cell.angle_beta   90.00
_cell.angle_gamma   90.00
#
_symmetry.space_group_name_H-M   'P 1'
#
loop_
_entity.id
_entity.type
_entity.pdbx_description
1 polymer ?
#
loop_
_entity_poly.entity_id
_entity_poly.type
_entity_poly.pdbx_seq_one_letter_code
_entity_poly.pdbx_strand_id
1 'polypeptide(L)'
;MLKQLIVALVKGLNSNPAAMIKKIAGLVSDFYKRTTVESPAKAVLDETSHMLENQGVQLLGQIKHGLCRPRAILFKVLADTVGLESKLMMGLPNDGVIECADSYKHMSVIVVLNSVELLVDLMRFPGQLIPRSTKAIFMTHISAAGESDSAENDSCDSPLEPNSPLYGLSEKVEPDRSADDI
;
A
#
# COMPACT_ATOMS: atom_id res chain seq x y z
N MET A 1 24.68 0.49 -10.13
CA MET A 1 24.82 -0.06 -8.76
C MET A 1 23.64 -0.95 -8.33
N LEU A 2 22.38 -0.46 -8.29
CA LEU A 2 21.21 -1.27 -7.85
C LEU A 2 21.04 -2.61 -8.58
N LYS A 3 21.23 -2.64 -9.91
CA LYS A 3 21.18 -3.86 -10.73
C LYS A 3 22.21 -4.93 -10.29
N GLN A 4 23.44 -4.51 -9.98
CA GLN A 4 24.48 -5.43 -9.51
C GLN A 4 24.18 -5.92 -8.08
N LEU A 5 23.68 -5.02 -7.23
CA LEU A 5 23.29 -5.36 -5.87
C LEU A 5 22.16 -6.41 -5.86
N ILE A 6 21.12 -6.25 -6.70
CA ILE A 6 20.03 -7.24 -6.71
C ILE A 6 20.51 -8.60 -7.19
N VAL A 7 21.37 -8.65 -8.22
CA VAL A 7 22.00 -9.89 -8.70
C VAL A 7 22.76 -10.59 -7.56
N ALA A 8 23.50 -9.85 -6.75
CA ALA A 8 24.19 -10.40 -5.59
C ALA A 8 23.23 -10.89 -4.50
N LEU A 9 22.17 -10.12 -4.19
CA LEU A 9 21.21 -10.43 -3.13
C LEU A 9 20.35 -11.66 -3.41
N VAL A 10 20.07 -11.95 -4.68
CA VAL A 10 19.25 -13.11 -5.09
C VAL A 10 20.08 -14.31 -5.54
N LYS A 11 21.40 -14.21 -5.50
CA LYS A 11 22.29 -15.30 -5.89
C LYS A 11 21.98 -16.55 -5.06
N GLY A 12 21.66 -17.65 -5.74
CA GLY A 12 21.30 -18.92 -5.09
C GLY A 12 19.82 -19.04 -4.68
N LEU A 13 18.97 -18.05 -4.97
CA LEU A 13 17.53 -18.10 -4.68
C LEU A 13 16.66 -18.57 -5.85
N ASN A 14 17.26 -19.10 -6.92
CA ASN A 14 16.58 -19.46 -8.17
C ASN A 14 15.42 -20.47 -7.97
N SER A 15 15.51 -21.34 -6.96
CA SER A 15 14.46 -22.30 -6.60
C SER A 15 13.37 -21.72 -5.68
N ASN A 16 13.53 -20.48 -5.21
CA ASN A 16 12.62 -19.80 -4.30
C ASN A 16 12.27 -18.40 -4.82
N PRO A 17 11.37 -18.30 -5.83
CA PRO A 17 10.97 -17.03 -6.41
C PRO A 17 10.32 -16.09 -5.39
N ALA A 18 9.61 -16.62 -4.38
CA ALA A 18 9.03 -15.80 -3.31
C ALA A 18 10.11 -15.07 -2.48
N ALA A 19 11.22 -15.75 -2.17
CA ALA A 19 12.35 -15.11 -1.50
C ALA A 19 13.03 -14.05 -2.38
N MET A 20 13.14 -14.30 -3.70
CA MET A 20 13.64 -13.30 -4.66
C MET A 20 12.76 -12.05 -4.66
N ILE A 21 11.43 -12.23 -4.75
CA ILE A 21 10.45 -11.13 -4.72
C ILE A 21 10.60 -10.31 -3.45
N LYS A 22 10.73 -10.96 -2.29
CA LYS A 22 10.94 -10.27 -1.01
C LYS A 22 12.23 -9.45 -0.97
N LYS A 23 13.33 -9.95 -1.56
CA LYS A 23 14.60 -9.20 -1.68
C LYS A 23 14.47 -7.99 -2.61
N ILE A 24 13.79 -8.15 -3.76
CA ILE A 24 13.56 -7.05 -4.71
C ILE A 24 12.70 -5.96 -4.06
N ALA A 25 11.55 -6.33 -3.49
CA ALA A 25 10.63 -5.38 -2.87
C ALA A 25 11.25 -4.66 -1.65
N GLY A 26 12.04 -5.37 -0.85
CA GLY A 26 12.83 -4.76 0.23
C GLY A 26 13.79 -3.71 -0.28
N LEU A 27 14.56 -4.03 -1.33
CA LEU A 27 15.49 -3.08 -1.94
C LEU A 27 14.80 -1.85 -2.53
N VAL A 28 13.62 -2.03 -3.15
CA VAL A 28 12.77 -0.93 -3.63
C VAL A 28 12.32 -0.04 -2.46
N SER A 29 11.83 -0.64 -1.38
CA SER A 29 11.39 0.08 -0.18
C SER A 29 12.53 0.92 0.42
N ASP A 30 13.71 0.33 0.59
CA ASP A 30 14.88 1.00 1.17
C ASP A 30 15.39 2.16 0.29
N PHE A 31 15.34 2.01 -1.03
CA PHE A 31 15.70 3.06 -1.97
C PHE A 31 14.82 4.31 -1.80
N TYR A 32 13.50 4.12 -1.72
CA TYR A 32 12.57 5.25 -1.56
C TYR A 32 12.52 5.79 -0.12
N LYS A 33 12.73 4.97 0.92
CA LYS A 33 12.85 5.44 2.32
C LYS A 33 14.00 6.41 2.51
N ARG A 34 15.16 6.14 1.90
CA ARG A 34 16.35 7.00 1.99
C ARG A 34 16.11 8.41 1.45
N THR A 35 15.19 8.56 0.51
CA THR A 35 14.91 9.83 -0.17
C THR A 35 13.97 10.74 0.64
N THR A 36 13.19 10.18 1.58
CA THR A 36 12.22 10.91 2.42
C THR A 36 12.86 11.56 3.66
N VAL A 37 14.16 11.39 3.89
CA VAL A 37 14.88 11.97 5.05
C VAL A 37 15.15 13.48 4.87
N GLU A 38 14.80 14.06 3.73
CA GLU A 38 14.84 15.52 3.52
C GLU A 38 13.56 16.18 4.08
N SER A 39 13.73 17.15 4.99
CA SER A 39 12.66 17.86 5.70
C SER A 39 11.46 18.24 4.81
N PRO A 40 10.19 18.12 5.29
CA PRO A 40 8.98 18.45 4.52
C PRO A 40 9.00 19.85 3.87
N ALA A 41 9.64 20.82 4.53
CA ALA A 41 9.78 22.19 4.02
C ALA A 41 10.73 22.30 2.80
N LYS A 42 11.67 21.35 2.64
CA LYS A 42 12.55 21.28 1.47
C LYS A 42 11.95 20.51 0.31
N ALA A 43 11.05 19.56 0.58
CA ALA A 43 10.35 18.81 -0.48
C ALA A 43 9.48 19.70 -1.37
N VAL A 44 8.81 20.71 -0.78
CA VAL A 44 7.96 21.67 -1.51
C VAL A 44 8.79 22.67 -2.34
N LEU A 45 9.95 23.08 -1.82
CA LEU A 45 10.84 24.00 -2.55
C LEU A 45 11.54 23.31 -3.73
N ASP A 46 11.90 22.04 -3.56
CA ASP A 46 12.50 21.18 -4.59
C ASP A 46 11.49 20.79 -5.70
N GLU A 47 10.19 20.81 -5.37
CA GLU A 47 9.09 20.57 -6.31
C GLU A 47 9.00 21.68 -7.36
N THR A 48 9.15 22.94 -6.92
CA THR A 48 9.03 24.10 -7.82
C THR A 48 10.27 24.27 -8.69
N SER A 49 11.47 23.94 -8.18
CA SER A 49 12.72 24.01 -8.95
C SER A 49 12.82 22.88 -9.98
N HIS A 50 12.48 21.64 -9.62
CA HIS A 50 12.58 20.51 -10.54
C HIS A 50 11.49 20.47 -11.62
N MET A 51 10.31 21.05 -11.36
CA MET A 51 9.31 21.30 -12.40
C MET A 51 9.74 22.40 -13.38
N LEU A 52 10.54 23.39 -12.93
CA LEU A 52 11.03 24.46 -13.78
C LEU A 52 12.25 24.05 -14.63
N GLU A 53 13.10 23.16 -14.11
CA GLU A 53 14.35 22.75 -14.78
C GLU A 53 14.20 21.56 -15.74
N ASN A 54 13.20 20.69 -15.56
CA ASN A 54 13.02 19.52 -16.44
C ASN A 54 11.85 19.75 -17.39
N GLN A 55 12.16 20.17 -18.62
CA GLN A 55 11.25 20.19 -19.77
C GLN A 55 10.71 18.77 -20.10
N GLY A 56 9.74 18.29 -19.31
CA GLY A 56 8.84 17.18 -19.65
C GLY A 56 9.34 15.75 -19.41
N VAL A 57 10.63 15.50 -19.15
CA VAL A 57 11.17 14.14 -18.95
C VAL A 57 11.88 14.02 -17.60
N GLN A 58 11.29 13.25 -16.67
CA GLN A 58 11.88 12.96 -15.36
C GLN A 58 12.38 11.51 -15.33
N LEU A 59 13.62 11.28 -14.88
CA LEU A 59 14.12 9.91 -14.71
C LEU A 59 13.32 9.22 -13.60
N LEU A 60 13.11 7.91 -13.75
CA LEU A 60 12.36 7.10 -12.77
C LEU A 60 12.88 7.21 -11.33
N GLY A 61 14.19 7.44 -11.17
CA GLY A 61 14.82 7.66 -9.87
C GLY A 61 14.58 9.03 -9.24
N GLN A 62 14.03 9.99 -10.00
CA GLN A 62 13.73 11.36 -9.57
C GLN A 62 12.24 11.59 -9.29
N ILE A 63 11.37 10.64 -9.64
CA ILE A 63 9.92 10.73 -9.38
C ILE A 63 9.68 10.42 -7.88
N LYS A 64 9.44 11.49 -7.10
CA LYS A 64 9.22 11.41 -5.63
C LYS A 64 7.74 11.24 -5.25
N HIS A 65 6.78 11.61 -6.11
CA HIS A 65 5.33 11.58 -5.80
C HIS A 65 4.62 10.32 -6.34
N GLY A 66 3.54 9.91 -5.67
CA GLY A 66 2.71 8.76 -6.09
C GLY A 66 3.39 7.40 -5.92
N LEU A 67 4.03 7.17 -4.76
CA LEU A 67 4.95 6.06 -4.41
C LEU A 67 4.72 4.72 -5.11
N CYS A 68 3.47 4.31 -5.34
CA CYS A 68 3.15 3.07 -6.06
C CYS A 68 3.80 3.00 -7.47
N ARG A 69 3.74 4.07 -8.27
CA ARG A 69 4.23 4.08 -9.66
C ARG A 69 5.75 3.97 -9.77
N PRO A 70 6.55 4.86 -9.15
CA PRO A 70 8.00 4.74 -9.22
C PRO A 70 8.50 3.44 -8.55
N ARG A 71 7.86 2.97 -7.46
CA ARG A 71 8.19 1.67 -6.83
C ARG A 71 7.90 0.48 -7.75
N ALA A 72 6.74 0.44 -8.40
CA ALA A 72 6.36 -0.64 -9.31
C ALA A 72 7.33 -0.74 -10.50
N ILE A 73 7.68 0.40 -11.09
CA ILE A 73 8.62 0.43 -12.22
C ILE A 73 10.02 -0.02 -11.77
N LEU A 74 10.52 0.47 -10.62
CA LEU A 74 11.82 0.03 -10.11
C LEU A 74 11.81 -1.46 -9.81
N PHE A 75 10.75 -1.99 -9.20
CA PHE A 75 10.59 -3.43 -8.97
C PHE A 75 10.70 -4.19 -10.29
N LYS A 76 9.94 -3.78 -11.32
CA LYS A 76 9.95 -4.44 -12.64
C LYS A 76 11.35 -4.46 -13.24
N VAL A 77 12.07 -3.34 -13.23
CA VAL A 77 13.44 -3.26 -13.76
C VAL A 77 14.40 -4.22 -13.03
N LEU A 78 14.27 -4.33 -11.71
CA LEU A 78 15.11 -5.22 -10.90
C LEU A 78 14.73 -6.70 -11.07
N ALA A 79 13.44 -7.00 -11.19
CA ALA A 79 12.93 -8.33 -11.49
C ALA A 79 13.45 -8.83 -12.85
N ASP A 80 13.35 -8.01 -13.90
CA ASP A 80 13.86 -8.34 -15.23
C ASP A 80 15.38 -8.55 -15.24
N THR A 81 16.10 -7.78 -14.42
CA THR A 81 17.57 -7.94 -14.27
C THR A 81 17.96 -9.33 -13.76
N VAL A 82 17.09 -9.98 -12.98
CA VAL A 82 17.35 -11.30 -12.39
C VAL A 82 16.51 -12.42 -13.02
N GLY A 83 15.87 -12.13 -14.16
CA GLY A 83 15.05 -13.11 -14.90
C GLY A 83 13.74 -13.50 -14.19
N LEU A 84 13.24 -12.69 -13.26
CA LEU A 84 11.95 -12.93 -12.60
C LEU A 84 10.81 -12.35 -13.44
N GLU A 85 9.92 -13.20 -13.92
CA GLU A 85 8.74 -12.76 -14.67
C GLU A 85 7.78 -11.96 -13.77
N SER A 86 7.43 -10.76 -14.23
CA SER A 86 6.48 -9.86 -13.57
C SER A 86 5.79 -8.96 -14.59
N LYS A 87 4.57 -8.51 -14.29
CA LYS A 87 3.75 -7.62 -15.11
C LYS A 87 3.44 -6.34 -14.35
N LEU A 88 3.49 -5.22 -15.05
CA LEU A 88 2.93 -3.96 -14.54
C LEU A 88 1.44 -3.92 -14.84
N MET A 89 0.64 -3.57 -13.85
CA MET A 89 -0.79 -3.35 -14.00
C MET A 89 -1.09 -1.89 -13.63
N MET A 90 -1.75 -1.16 -14.53
CA MET A 90 -2.19 0.20 -14.32
C MET A 90 -3.70 0.20 -14.09
N GLY A 91 -4.18 1.06 -13.19
CA GLY A 91 -5.59 1.13 -12.85
C GLY A 91 -5.97 0.27 -11.65
N LEU A 92 -7.15 0.56 -11.08
CA LEU A 92 -7.86 -0.34 -10.17
C LEU A 92 -8.97 -1.05 -10.97
N PRO A 93 -9.29 -2.32 -10.67
CA PRO A 93 -10.41 -2.98 -11.33
C PRO A 93 -11.72 -2.26 -11.00
N ASN A 94 -12.55 -2.04 -12.01
CA ASN A 94 -13.84 -1.39 -11.85
C ASN A 94 -14.91 -2.45 -11.53
N ASP A 95 -15.01 -2.83 -10.26
CA ASP A 95 -15.93 -3.88 -9.79
C ASP A 95 -17.22 -3.26 -9.19
N GLY A 96 -17.51 -1.98 -9.51
CA GLY A 96 -18.75 -1.28 -9.15
C GLY A 96 -18.91 -0.90 -7.67
N VAL A 97 -18.04 -1.35 -6.76
CA VAL A 97 -18.20 -1.13 -5.30
C VAL A 97 -17.42 0.10 -4.79
N ILE A 98 -16.33 0.51 -5.46
CA ILE A 98 -15.52 1.66 -5.02
C ILE A 98 -14.98 2.42 -6.24
N GLU A 99 -15.57 3.57 -6.56
CA GLU A 99 -14.99 4.52 -7.50
C GLU A 99 -13.92 5.35 -6.80
N CYS A 100 -12.65 5.08 -7.12
CA CYS A 100 -11.56 5.98 -6.76
C CYS A 100 -11.29 6.91 -7.93
N ALA A 101 -11.47 8.22 -7.72
CA ALA A 101 -11.29 9.26 -8.73
C ALA A 101 -9.91 9.22 -9.41
N ASP A 102 -8.90 8.66 -8.72
CA ASP A 102 -7.51 8.54 -9.20
C ASP A 102 -7.09 7.09 -9.52
N SER A 103 -8.05 6.17 -9.67
CA SER A 103 -7.80 4.75 -9.95
C SER A 103 -6.81 4.52 -11.11
N TYR A 104 -6.96 5.28 -12.21
CA TYR A 104 -6.11 5.20 -13.40
C TYR A 104 -4.63 5.60 -13.16
N LYS A 105 -4.34 6.31 -12.07
CA LYS A 105 -2.97 6.74 -11.72
C LYS A 105 -2.18 5.67 -10.97
N HIS A 106 -2.84 4.64 -10.44
CA HIS A 106 -2.19 3.59 -9.66
C HIS A 106 -1.51 2.55 -10.55
N MET A 107 -0.32 2.14 -10.14
CA MET A 107 0.43 1.08 -10.80
C MET A 107 0.88 0.04 -9.78
N SER A 108 0.62 -1.22 -10.07
CA SER A 108 0.97 -2.38 -9.27
C SER A 108 1.82 -3.37 -10.05
N VAL A 109 2.38 -4.35 -9.34
CA VAL A 109 3.12 -5.46 -9.92
C VAL A 109 2.40 -6.78 -9.65
N ILE A 110 2.18 -7.55 -10.70
CA ILE A 110 1.70 -8.93 -10.64
C ILE A 110 2.84 -9.88 -10.99
N VAL A 111 2.95 -10.99 -10.26
CA VAL A 111 3.81 -12.13 -10.57
C VAL A 111 2.96 -13.38 -10.71
N VAL A 112 3.45 -14.36 -11.47
CA VAL A 112 2.80 -15.68 -11.58
C VAL A 112 3.67 -16.71 -10.89
N LEU A 113 3.19 -17.30 -9.80
CA LEU A 113 3.85 -18.41 -9.11
C LEU A 113 2.93 -19.62 -9.12
N ASN A 114 3.43 -20.78 -9.54
CA ASN A 114 2.65 -22.03 -9.59
C ASN A 114 1.29 -21.85 -10.29
N SER A 115 1.29 -21.13 -11.42
CA SER A 115 0.08 -20.80 -12.20
C SER A 115 -0.93 -19.87 -11.50
N VAL A 116 -0.56 -19.22 -10.40
CA VAL A 116 -1.42 -18.27 -9.67
C VAL A 116 -0.89 -16.85 -9.83
N GLU A 117 -1.77 -15.92 -10.21
CA GLU A 117 -1.48 -14.48 -10.24
C GLU A 117 -1.51 -13.89 -8.83
N LEU A 118 -0.39 -13.30 -8.43
CA LEU A 118 -0.20 -12.70 -7.12
C LEU A 118 0.21 -11.24 -7.26
N LEU A 119 -0.46 -10.37 -6.52
CA LEU A 119 -0.08 -8.98 -6.32
C LEU A 119 1.12 -8.92 -5.38
N VAL A 120 2.13 -8.12 -5.75
CA VAL A 120 3.27 -7.81 -4.88
C VAL A 120 2.98 -6.50 -4.15
N ASP A 121 2.85 -6.56 -2.83
CA ASP A 121 2.77 -5.34 -2.02
C ASP A 121 4.14 -4.65 -2.02
N LEU A 122 4.17 -3.38 -2.44
CA LEU A 122 5.36 -2.52 -2.45
C LEU A 122 5.24 -1.35 -1.48
N MET A 123 4.13 -1.26 -0.76
CA MET A 123 3.73 -0.11 0.04
C MET A 123 3.76 -0.46 1.52
N ARG A 124 2.87 -1.37 1.97
CA ARG A 124 2.63 -1.65 3.39
C ARG A 124 3.55 -2.75 3.90
N PHE A 125 3.58 -3.87 3.19
CA PHE A 125 4.43 -5.02 3.51
C PHE A 125 5.27 -5.42 2.28
N PRO A 126 6.40 -4.73 2.02
CA PRO A 126 7.22 -4.95 0.84
C PRO A 126 7.56 -6.44 0.61
N GLY A 127 7.06 -6.99 -0.49
CA GLY A 127 7.29 -8.36 -0.91
C GLY A 127 6.26 -9.37 -0.41
N GLN A 128 5.22 -8.93 0.30
CA GLN A 128 4.06 -9.77 0.59
C GLN A 128 3.33 -10.09 -0.72
N LEU A 129 3.03 -11.37 -0.90
CA LEU A 129 2.27 -11.87 -2.03
C LEU A 129 0.81 -12.03 -1.63
N ILE A 130 -0.07 -11.42 -2.41
CA ILE A 130 -1.51 -11.37 -2.14
C ILE A 130 -2.24 -11.95 -3.36
N PRO A 131 -3.18 -12.89 -3.20
CA PRO A 131 -4.02 -13.33 -4.30
C PRO A 131 -4.66 -12.14 -5.00
N ARG A 132 -4.54 -12.10 -6.34
CA ARG A 132 -5.07 -11.00 -7.13
C ARG A 132 -6.59 -10.86 -6.92
N SER A 133 -7.02 -9.70 -6.42
CA SER A 133 -8.42 -9.31 -6.30
C SER A 133 -8.54 -7.78 -6.34
N THR A 134 -9.72 -7.26 -6.72
CA THR A 134 -10.02 -5.82 -6.69
C THR A 134 -9.74 -5.23 -5.31
N LYS A 135 -10.19 -5.91 -4.25
CA LYS A 135 -9.96 -5.54 -2.86
C LYS A 135 -8.47 -5.46 -2.51
N ALA A 136 -7.67 -6.45 -2.92
CA ALA A 136 -6.23 -6.46 -2.64
C ALA A 136 -5.52 -5.27 -3.28
N ILE A 137 -5.80 -4.99 -4.55
CA ILE A 137 -5.18 -3.86 -5.27
C ILE A 137 -5.55 -2.54 -4.57
N PHE A 138 -6.83 -2.35 -4.23
CA PHE A 138 -7.30 -1.16 -3.50
C PHE A 138 -6.58 -0.99 -2.15
N MET A 139 -6.54 -2.04 -1.32
CA MET A 139 -5.95 -1.99 0.02
C MET A 139 -4.45 -1.71 0.02
N THR A 140 -3.70 -2.18 -0.99
CA THR A 140 -2.25 -1.91 -1.10
C THR A 140 -1.90 -0.48 -1.50
N HIS A 141 -2.84 0.25 -2.12
CA HIS A 141 -2.61 1.58 -2.66
C HIS A 141 -3.22 2.72 -1.83
N ILE A 142 -4.33 2.47 -1.12
CA ILE A 142 -5.18 3.52 -0.53
C ILE A 142 -5.21 3.48 1.02
N SER A 143 -4.73 2.40 1.65
CA SER A 143 -4.62 2.33 3.12
C SER A 143 -3.41 3.09 3.67
N ALA A 144 -3.46 4.42 3.57
CA ALA A 144 -2.78 5.37 4.45
C ALA A 144 -3.68 6.58 4.82
N ALA A 145 -4.85 6.74 4.19
CA ALA A 145 -5.81 7.80 4.51
C ALA A 145 -6.77 7.42 5.66
N GLY A 146 -6.26 6.71 6.66
CA GLY A 146 -7.00 6.34 7.88
C GLY A 146 -6.15 6.41 9.14
N GLU A 147 -4.88 6.79 9.02
CA GLU A 147 -4.09 7.29 10.14
C GLU A 147 -4.27 8.81 10.14
N SER A 148 -5.50 9.25 10.44
CA SER A 148 -5.67 10.59 10.99
C SER A 148 -4.98 10.58 12.34
N ASP A 149 -3.82 11.21 12.39
CA ASP A 149 -3.16 11.66 13.61
C ASP A 149 -4.07 12.70 14.29
N SER A 150 -5.14 12.24 14.93
CA SER A 150 -5.75 12.97 16.03
C SER A 150 -5.06 12.47 17.29
N ALA A 151 -3.90 13.04 17.54
CA ALA A 151 -3.35 13.16 18.87
C ALA A 151 -4.42 13.74 19.82
N GLU A 152 -4.28 13.38 21.10
CA GLU A 152 -4.91 13.96 22.28
C GLU A 152 -6.45 13.97 22.36
N ASN A 153 -7.02 12.91 22.94
CA ASN A 153 -8.01 13.10 23.99
C ASN A 153 -7.87 11.98 25.03
N ASP A 154 -6.88 12.13 25.91
CA ASP A 154 -6.97 11.58 27.25
C ASP A 154 -7.84 12.55 28.06
N SER A 155 -9.14 12.28 28.16
CA SER A 155 -9.97 12.90 29.17
C SER A 155 -11.16 12.02 29.52
N CYS A 156 -10.96 11.30 30.63
CA CYS A 156 -11.91 11.12 31.71
C CYS A 156 -13.25 10.43 31.39
N ASP A 157 -13.37 9.22 31.94
CA ASP A 157 -14.60 8.66 32.49
C ASP A 157 -15.49 9.78 33.09
N SER A 158 -16.56 10.13 32.38
CA SER A 158 -17.59 11.04 32.87
C SER A 158 -18.92 10.28 32.83
N PRO A 159 -19.59 10.12 33.98
CA PRO A 159 -20.85 9.41 34.04
C PRO A 159 -21.90 10.16 33.23
N LEU A 160 -22.76 9.41 32.53
CA LEU A 160 -23.82 9.93 31.67
C LEU A 160 -24.56 11.09 32.34
N GLU A 161 -24.37 12.32 31.84
CA GLU A 161 -25.10 13.47 32.35
C GLU A 161 -26.60 13.35 31.97
N PRO A 162 -27.51 13.72 32.89
CA PRO A 162 -28.95 13.44 32.80
C PRO A 162 -29.69 14.14 31.65
N ASN A 163 -29.01 14.96 30.84
CA ASN A 163 -29.60 15.66 29.70
C ASN A 163 -29.05 15.19 28.34
N SER A 164 -28.39 14.03 28.28
CA SER A 164 -28.00 13.43 26.99
C SER A 164 -29.23 12.97 26.18
N PRO A 165 -29.27 13.17 24.85
CA PRO A 165 -30.43 12.81 24.01
C PRO A 165 -30.68 11.29 23.89
N LEU A 166 -29.80 10.49 24.50
CA LEU A 166 -29.84 9.03 24.52
C LEU A 166 -30.33 8.44 25.86
N TYR A 167 -30.70 9.28 26.83
CA TYR A 167 -31.30 8.84 28.09
C TYR A 167 -32.73 8.35 27.84
N GLY A 168 -32.87 7.10 27.42
CA GLY A 168 -34.17 6.49 27.11
C GLY A 168 -34.12 5.24 26.25
N LEU A 169 -32.99 4.90 25.64
CA LEU A 169 -32.86 3.63 24.92
C LEU A 169 -32.40 2.52 25.86
N SER A 170 -33.29 2.14 26.79
CA SER A 170 -33.09 0.95 27.62
C SER A 170 -33.28 -0.30 26.77
N GLU A 171 -32.22 -1.10 26.76
CA GLU A 171 -32.05 -2.41 26.16
C GLU A 171 -33.24 -3.33 26.48
N LYS A 172 -34.01 -3.69 25.44
CA LYS A 172 -35.10 -4.67 25.55
C LYS A 172 -34.47 -6.05 25.66
N VAL A 173 -34.20 -6.47 26.89
CA VAL A 173 -33.88 -7.85 27.27
C VAL A 173 -34.98 -8.77 26.70
N GLU A 174 -34.56 -9.75 25.89
CA GLU A 174 -35.42 -10.82 25.39
C GLU A 174 -36.00 -11.64 26.56
N PRO A 175 -37.30 -11.99 26.55
CA PRO A 175 -37.83 -12.96 27.50
C PRO A 175 -37.60 -14.39 26.99
N ASP A 176 -36.81 -15.11 27.77
CA ASP A 176 -36.67 -16.57 27.75
C ASP A 176 -38.06 -17.21 27.96
N ARG A 177 -38.53 -18.01 27.01
CA ARG A 177 -39.82 -18.71 27.10
C ARG A 177 -39.59 -20.10 27.64
N SER A 178 -39.83 -20.27 28.94
CA SER A 178 -39.94 -21.56 29.59
C SER A 178 -41.32 -22.20 29.37
N ALA A 179 -41.25 -23.50 29.09
CA ALA A 179 -42.24 -24.56 28.93
C ALA A 179 -43.57 -24.49 29.72
N ASP A 180 -44.61 -24.96 29.00
CA ASP A 180 -45.60 -26.00 29.35
C ASP A 180 -46.36 -26.01 30.69
N ASP A 181 -47.68 -26.06 30.50
CA ASP A 181 -48.68 -26.94 31.15
C ASP A 181 -49.48 -26.51 32.40
N ILE A 182 -50.81 -26.45 32.12
CA ILE A 182 -52.05 -26.59 32.92
C ILE A 182 -52.60 -25.33 33.61
#